data_AF-A0A0L0DP23-F1
#
_entry.id   AF-A0A0L0DP23-F1
#
_cell.length_a   1.000
_cell.length_b   1.000
_cell.length_c   1.000
_cell.angle_alpha   90.00
_cell.angle_beta   90.00
_cell.angle_gamma   90.00
#
_symmetry.space_group_name_H-M   'P 1'
#
loop_
_entity.id
_entity.type
_entity.pdbx_description
1 polymer ?
#
loop_
_entity_poly.entity_id
_entity_poly.type
_entity_poly.pdbx_seq_one_letter_code
_entity_poly.pdbx_strand_id
1 'polypeptide(L)'
;MAASSSSSDLPAVAAVKPIKVALKAGEDYWWCACGLSQNQPWCDGSHKGTGIVPVKVNVEKDDDYYMCTCKATGSEVGFCDGTHHTEPVLLKYSRQLLKANSELKADLVSLKRNLAIASMLSVGFVGSLIFFLGRKN
;
A
#
# COMPACT_ATOMS: atom_id res chain seq x y z
N MET A 1 -0.39 0.72 -12.29
CA MET A 1 1.02 0.96 -11.95
C MET A 1 1.19 0.57 -10.48
N ALA A 2 1.67 -0.65 -10.24
CA ALA A 2 1.90 -1.16 -8.89
C ALA A 2 3.17 -0.50 -8.34
N ALA A 3 3.07 0.11 -7.16
CA ALA A 3 4.24 0.58 -6.44
C ALA A 3 5.17 -0.62 -6.21
N SER A 4 6.39 -0.53 -6.72
CA SER A 4 7.41 -1.57 -6.67
C SER A 4 7.88 -1.77 -5.23
N SER A 5 7.18 -2.59 -4.46
CA SER A 5 7.68 -3.09 -3.18
C SER A 5 8.80 -4.09 -3.47
N SER A 6 10.04 -3.62 -3.41
CA SER A 6 11.21 -4.50 -3.34
C SER A 6 10.98 -5.55 -2.25
N SER A 7 11.21 -6.82 -2.58
CA SER A 7 10.97 -8.03 -1.75
C SER A 7 11.70 -8.05 -0.40
N SER A 8 12.52 -7.05 -0.08
CA SER A 8 13.36 -6.97 1.11
C SER A 8 12.65 -6.60 2.42
N ASP A 9 11.41 -6.10 2.38
CA ASP A 9 10.72 -5.54 3.57
C ASP A 9 9.52 -6.37 4.05
N LEU A 10 9.40 -7.62 3.59
CA LEU A 10 8.30 -8.52 3.91
C LEU A 10 8.48 -9.20 5.29
N PRO A 11 7.38 -9.49 6.03
CA PRO A 11 6.01 -9.04 5.77
C PRO A 11 5.89 -7.51 5.95
N ALA A 12 5.09 -6.86 5.11
CA ALA A 12 4.87 -5.42 5.21
C ALA A 12 4.03 -5.10 6.46
N VAL A 13 4.26 -3.95 7.10
CA VAL A 13 3.41 -3.48 8.20
C VAL A 13 2.24 -2.74 7.54
N ALA A 14 1.08 -3.40 7.41
CA ALA A 14 -0.06 -2.80 6.73
C ALA A 14 -0.61 -1.59 7.51
N ALA A 15 -0.69 -1.71 8.83
CA ALA A 15 -1.02 -0.64 9.75
C ALA A 15 -0.55 -0.98 11.18
N VAL A 16 -0.40 0.05 12.01
CA VAL A 16 -0.07 -0.06 13.45
C VAL A 16 -1.31 0.07 14.34
N LYS A 17 -2.50 -0.21 13.79
CA LYS A 17 -3.76 -0.30 14.55
C LYS A 17 -4.50 -1.55 14.12
N PRO A 18 -4.95 -2.40 15.06
CA PRO A 18 -5.73 -3.57 14.70
C PRO A 18 -7.08 -3.18 14.10
N ILE A 19 -7.68 -4.13 13.35
CA ILE A 19 -9.03 -3.98 12.80
C ILE A 19 -9.97 -4.86 13.61
N LYS A 20 -11.02 -4.25 14.16
CA LYS A 20 -12.12 -4.95 14.81
C LYS A 20 -13.00 -5.61 13.74
N VAL A 21 -13.25 -6.91 13.87
CA VAL A 21 -14.10 -7.69 12.96
C VAL A 21 -15.01 -8.61 13.77
N ALA A 22 -16.25 -8.79 13.33
CA ALA A 22 -17.14 -9.79 13.87
C ALA A 22 -16.86 -11.14 13.18
N LEU A 23 -16.50 -12.17 13.95
CA LEU A 23 -16.24 -13.52 13.46
C LEU A 23 -17.27 -14.49 14.01
N LYS A 24 -17.58 -15.52 13.21
CA LYS A 24 -18.50 -16.59 13.61
C LYS A 24 -17.77 -17.87 13.92
N ALA A 25 -18.29 -18.58 14.91
CA ALA A 25 -17.80 -19.88 15.33
C ALA A 25 -17.83 -20.88 14.16
N GLY A 26 -16.70 -21.57 13.95
CA GLY A 26 -16.59 -22.60 12.92
C GLY A 26 -16.49 -22.10 11.48
N GLU A 27 -16.50 -20.78 11.22
CA GLU A 27 -16.20 -20.24 9.90
C GLU A 27 -14.69 -20.11 9.67
N ASP A 28 -14.27 -20.34 8.42
CA ASP A 28 -12.89 -20.24 7.98
C ASP A 28 -12.61 -18.84 7.42
N TYR A 29 -11.66 -18.14 8.02
CA TYR A 29 -11.17 -16.85 7.53
C TYR A 29 -9.69 -16.96 7.13
N TRP A 30 -9.29 -16.24 6.07
CA TRP A 30 -7.91 -16.27 5.57
C TRP A 30 -7.22 -14.95 5.86
N TRP A 31 -6.44 -14.92 6.94
CA TRP A 31 -5.70 -13.75 7.37
C TRP A 31 -4.53 -13.44 6.43
N CYS A 32 -4.37 -12.17 6.08
CA CYS A 32 -3.23 -11.69 5.31
C CYS A 32 -1.98 -11.67 6.20
N ALA A 33 -1.06 -12.62 5.97
CA ALA A 33 0.23 -12.65 6.66
C ALA A 33 1.31 -11.79 5.98
N CYS A 34 1.19 -11.51 4.67
CA CYS A 34 2.21 -10.77 3.91
C CYS A 34 2.18 -9.24 4.11
N GLY A 35 1.04 -8.70 4.56
CA GLY A 35 0.83 -7.25 4.74
C GLY A 35 0.52 -6.44 3.49
N LEU A 36 0.44 -7.07 2.30
CA LEU A 36 0.22 -6.39 1.03
C LEU A 36 -1.25 -6.27 0.60
N SER A 37 -2.14 -7.03 1.25
CA SER A 37 -3.56 -7.04 0.88
C SER A 37 -4.19 -5.67 1.04
N GLN A 38 -5.00 -5.28 0.06
CA GLN A 38 -5.87 -4.09 0.10
C GLN A 38 -7.17 -4.35 0.87
N ASN A 39 -7.49 -5.62 1.14
CA ASN A 39 -8.66 -6.05 1.89
C ASN A 39 -8.31 -6.46 3.34
N GLN A 40 -7.47 -5.68 4.02
CA GLN A 40 -7.08 -5.98 5.40
C GLN A 40 -8.31 -6.16 6.31
N PRO A 41 -8.31 -7.12 7.24
CA PRO A 41 -7.18 -7.99 7.61
C PRO A 41 -7.03 -9.26 6.74
N TRP A 42 -7.88 -9.42 5.72
CA TRP A 42 -8.03 -10.64 4.95
C TRP A 42 -7.11 -10.67 3.72
N CYS A 43 -6.83 -11.89 3.24
CA CYS A 43 -6.06 -12.10 2.03
C CYS A 43 -6.88 -11.78 0.77
N ASP A 44 -6.29 -11.04 -0.17
CA ASP A 44 -6.86 -10.71 -1.49
C ASP A 44 -6.05 -11.32 -2.66
N GLY A 45 -5.02 -12.11 -2.36
CA GLY A 45 -4.11 -12.70 -3.34
C GLY A 45 -2.83 -11.89 -3.62
N SER A 46 -2.66 -10.71 -3.01
CA SER A 46 -1.45 -9.87 -3.17
C SER A 46 -0.17 -10.51 -2.63
N HIS A 47 -0.26 -11.66 -1.95
CA HIS A 47 0.90 -12.43 -1.47
C HIS A 47 1.63 -13.23 -2.58
N LYS A 48 1.06 -13.33 -3.79
CA LYS A 48 1.70 -14.06 -4.89
C LYS A 48 3.09 -13.46 -5.19
N GLY A 49 4.10 -14.33 -5.23
CA GLY A 49 5.50 -13.94 -5.47
C GLY A 49 6.28 -13.54 -4.22
N THR A 50 5.65 -13.48 -3.04
CA THR A 50 6.36 -13.12 -1.78
C THR A 50 6.90 -14.33 -1.01
N GLY A 51 6.50 -15.55 -1.37
CA GLY A 51 6.79 -16.76 -0.59
C GLY A 51 6.04 -16.86 0.74
N ILE A 52 5.19 -15.88 1.06
CA ILE A 52 4.35 -15.86 2.28
C ILE A 52 2.94 -16.30 1.88
N VAL A 53 2.37 -17.24 2.64
CA VAL A 53 1.01 -17.74 2.42
C VAL A 53 0.04 -17.17 3.47
N PRO A 54 -1.25 -16.96 3.13
CA PRO A 54 -2.25 -16.57 4.12
C PRO A 54 -2.45 -17.67 5.16
N VAL A 55 -2.83 -17.28 6.37
CA VAL A 55 -3.07 -18.22 7.47
C VAL A 55 -4.57 -18.35 7.71
N LYS A 56 -5.04 -19.59 7.82
CA LYS A 56 -6.42 -19.89 8.21
C LYS A 56 -6.63 -19.56 9.69
N VAL A 57 -7.69 -18.83 9.98
CA VAL A 57 -8.16 -18.45 11.32
C VAL A 57 -9.60 -18.91 11.46
N ASN A 58 -9.92 -19.51 12.58
CA ASN A 58 -11.27 -19.86 13.01
C ASN A 58 -11.44 -19.50 14.49
N VAL A 59 -12.68 -19.28 14.91
CA VAL A 59 -13.01 -18.97 16.30
C VAL A 59 -14.00 -19.99 16.85
N GLU A 60 -14.04 -20.11 18.17
CA GLU A 60 -14.98 -21.02 18.87
C GLU A 60 -16.31 -20.34 19.22
N LYS A 61 -16.36 -19.00 19.18
CA LYS A 61 -17.52 -18.21 19.58
C LYS A 61 -17.76 -17.08 18.59
N ASP A 62 -19.03 -16.76 18.41
CA ASP A 62 -19.46 -15.55 17.71
C ASP A 62 -19.12 -14.35 18.59
N ASP A 63 -18.14 -13.55 18.19
CA ASP A 63 -17.72 -12.36 18.93
C ASP A 63 -16.98 -11.37 18.03
N ASP A 64 -16.68 -10.21 18.60
CA ASP A 64 -15.79 -9.22 18.02
C ASP A 64 -14.33 -9.51 18.37
N TYR A 65 -13.51 -9.68 17.33
CA TYR A 65 -12.08 -9.94 17.45
C TYR A 65 -11.26 -8.78 16.88
N TYR A 66 -10.06 -8.57 17.44
CA TYR A 66 -9.10 -7.60 16.92
C TYR A 66 -8.03 -8.29 16.09
N MET A 67 -8.09 -8.12 14.78
CA MET A 67 -7.15 -8.74 13.86
C MET A 67 -5.87 -7.92 13.71
N CYS A 68 -4.75 -8.63 13.65
CA CYS A 68 -3.42 -8.05 13.50
C CYS A 68 -3.19 -7.51 12.08
N THR A 69 -2.82 -6.23 11.99
CA THR A 69 -2.42 -5.57 10.74
C THR A 69 -0.91 -5.33 10.65
N CYS A 70 -0.18 -5.41 11.76
CA CYS A 70 1.26 -5.15 11.77
C CYS A 70 2.10 -6.37 11.33
N LYS A 71 1.48 -7.56 11.31
CA LYS A 71 2.06 -8.85 10.89
C LYS A 71 3.21 -9.33 11.77
N ALA A 72 3.27 -8.83 13.00
CA ALA A 72 4.28 -9.18 14.00
C ALA A 72 3.69 -9.80 15.27
N THR A 73 2.41 -10.21 15.26
CA THR A 73 1.81 -10.95 16.39
C THR A 73 2.58 -12.25 16.62
N GLY A 74 2.87 -12.56 17.88
CA GLY A 74 3.66 -13.73 18.27
C GLY A 74 2.93 -14.69 19.21
N SER A 75 1.85 -14.25 19.85
CA SER A 75 1.11 -15.05 20.83
C SER A 75 -0.05 -15.84 20.23
N GLU A 76 -0.79 -15.24 19.30
CA GLU A 76 -1.90 -15.89 18.60
C GLU A 76 -1.92 -15.46 17.13
N VAL A 77 -1.86 -16.44 16.23
CA VAL A 77 -1.71 -16.16 14.80
C VAL A 77 -2.95 -15.48 14.26
N GLY A 78 -2.78 -14.29 13.68
CA GLY A 78 -3.86 -13.50 13.10
C GLY A 78 -4.50 -12.48 14.05
N PHE A 79 -4.48 -12.72 15.36
CA PHE A 79 -5.07 -11.81 16.35
C PHE A 79 -4.05 -10.82 16.90
N CYS A 80 -4.55 -9.68 17.36
CA CYS A 80 -3.74 -8.61 17.91
C CYS A 80 -3.35 -8.90 19.36
N ASP A 81 -2.05 -8.84 19.63
CA ASP A 81 -1.47 -9.04 20.96
C ASP A 81 -0.74 -7.81 21.51
N GLY A 82 -0.94 -6.65 20.87
CA GLY A 82 -0.28 -5.40 21.25
C GLY A 82 1.15 -5.24 20.74
N THR A 83 1.74 -6.24 20.06
CA THR A 83 3.12 -6.15 19.51
C THR A 83 3.32 -4.95 18.58
N HIS A 84 2.23 -4.42 18.00
CA HIS A 84 2.27 -3.21 17.17
C HIS A 84 2.70 -1.92 17.89
N HIS A 85 2.77 -1.92 19.21
CA HIS A 85 3.29 -0.80 20.01
C HIS A 85 4.81 -0.88 20.24
N THR A 86 5.44 -2.00 19.90
CA THR A 86 6.87 -2.19 20.14
C THR A 86 7.71 -1.33 19.20
N GLU A 87 8.86 -0.88 19.70
CA GLU A 87 9.80 -0.06 18.93
C GLU A 87 10.19 -0.69 17.58
N PRO A 88 10.52 -2.00 17.47
CA PRO A 88 10.89 -2.60 16.20
C PRO A 88 9.78 -2.48 15.14
N VAL A 89 8.51 -2.64 15.53
CA VAL A 89 7.37 -2.53 14.61
C VAL A 89 7.15 -1.08 14.18
N LEU A 90 7.20 -0.14 15.13
CA LEU A 90 7.01 1.28 14.84
C LEU A 90 8.12 1.84 13.95
N LEU A 91 9.37 1.44 14.17
CA LEU A 91 10.49 1.82 13.32
C LEU A 91 10.36 1.23 11.91
N LYS A 92 9.96 -0.04 11.80
CA LYS A 92 9.70 -0.68 10.49
C LYS A 92 8.61 0.06 9.71
N TYR A 93 7.49 0.38 10.36
CA TYR A 93 6.39 1.12 9.74
C TYR A 93 6.82 2.53 9.31
N SER A 94 7.53 3.25 10.19
CA SER A 94 8.03 4.59 9.90
C SER A 94 8.98 4.58 8.69
N ARG A 95 9.87 3.59 8.60
CA ARG A 95 10.77 3.42 7.44
C ARG A 95 9.99 3.18 6.14
N GLN A 96 8.95 2.34 6.19
CA GLN A 96 8.08 2.08 5.03
C GLN A 96 7.38 3.36 4.55
N LEU A 97 6.83 4.15 5.48
CA LEU A 97 6.20 5.43 5.16
C LEU A 97 7.18 6.46 4.58
N LEU A 98 8.38 6.57 5.14
CA LEU A 98 9.42 7.48 4.64
C LEU A 98 9.84 7.11 3.22
N LYS A 99 10.01 5.81 2.94
CA LYS A 99 10.32 5.31 1.60
C LYS A 99 9.21 5.66 0.59
N ALA A 100 7.96 5.31 0.90
CA ALA A 100 6.82 5.62 0.04
C ALA A 100 6.67 7.13 -0.21
N ASN A 101 6.91 7.96 0.82
CA ASN A 101 6.90 9.42 0.67
C ASN A 101 8.03 9.93 -0.22
N SER A 102 9.22 9.32 -0.18
CA SER A 102 10.33 9.69 -1.05
C SER A 102 10.07 9.34 -2.52
N GLU A 103 9.48 8.17 -2.78
CA GLU A 103 9.06 7.71 -4.11
C GLU A 103 7.97 8.63 -4.68
N LEU A 104 6.93 8.93 -3.90
CA LEU A 104 5.87 9.85 -4.31
C LEU A 104 6.39 11.26 -4.65
N LYS A 105 7.40 11.75 -3.93
CA LYS A 105 8.06 13.03 -4.23
C LYS A 105 8.83 12.98 -5.56
N ALA A 106 9.51 11.87 -5.84
CA ALA A 106 10.21 11.69 -7.12
C ALA A 106 9.22 11.64 -8.29
N ASP A 107 8.11 10.93 -8.13
CA ASP A 107 7.03 10.85 -9.12
C ASP A 107 6.40 12.22 -9.35
N LEU A 108 6.16 13.00 -8.28
CA LEU A 108 5.66 14.37 -8.38
C LEU A 108 6.59 15.26 -9.22
N VAL A 109 7.91 15.16 -9.00
CA VAL A 109 8.90 15.92 -9.79
C VAL A 109 8.86 15.51 -11.26
N SER A 110 8.78 14.20 -11.53
CA SER A 110 8.67 13.67 -12.89
C SER A 110 7.40 14.15 -13.60
N LEU A 111 6.26 14.08 -12.92
CA LEU A 111 4.96 14.52 -13.44
C LEU A 111 4.96 16.03 -13.72
N LYS A 112 5.51 16.84 -12.81
CA LYS A 112 5.64 18.30 -13.02
C LYS A 112 6.49 18.62 -14.25
N ARG A 113 7.60 17.90 -14.44
CA ARG A 113 8.44 18.04 -15.64
C ARG A 113 7.67 17.67 -16.91
N ASN A 114 6.96 16.54 -16.91
CA ASN A 114 6.17 16.09 -18.06
C ASN A 114 5.06 17.09 -18.41
N LEU A 115 4.40 17.66 -17.39
CA LEU A 115 3.39 18.68 -17.57
C LEU A 115 3.95 19.96 -18.18
N ALA A 116 5.13 20.41 -17.74
CA ALA A 116 5.82 21.58 -18.31
C ALA A 116 6.22 21.37 -19.78
N ILE A 117 6.63 20.15 -20.15
CA ILE A 117 6.94 19.81 -21.55
C ILE A 117 5.66 19.83 -22.40
N ALA A 118 4.57 19.22 -21.91
CA ALA A 118 3.31 19.17 -22.63
C ALA A 118 2.70 20.56 -22.86
N SER A 119 2.81 21.48 -21.88
CA SER A 119 2.32 22.85 -22.05
C SER A 119 3.11 23.62 -23.11
N MET A 120 4.42 23.45 -23.20
CA MET A 120 5.25 24.09 -24.24
C MET A 120 4.89 23.64 -25.66
N LEU A 121 4.54 22.36 -25.86
CA LEU A 121 4.13 21.84 -27.17
C LEU A 121 2.81 22.44 -27.67
N SER A 122 1.90 22.82 -26.77
CA SER A 122 0.62 23.46 -27.14
C SER A 122 0.76 24.93 -27.57
N VAL A 123 1.73 25.67 -27.02
CA VAL A 123 1.96 27.09 -27.34
C VAL A 123 2.68 27.27 -28.69
N GLY A 124 3.54 26.32 -29.07
CA GLY A 124 4.26 26.34 -30.35
C GLY A 124 3.36 26.25 -31.59
N PHE A 125 2.16 25.68 -31.47
CA PHE A 125 1.24 25.51 -32.60
C PHE A 125 0.48 26.80 -32.96
N VAL A 126 0.16 27.65 -31.97
CA VAL A 126 -0.58 28.90 -32.19
C VAL A 126 0.34 29.99 -32.80
N GLY A 127 1.61 30.04 -32.39
CA GLY A 127 2.57 31.02 -32.90
C GLY A 127 2.91 30.87 -34.39
N SER A 128 2.99 29.63 -34.90
CA SER A 128 3.25 29.38 -36.32
C SER A 128 2.07 29.76 -37.22
N LEU A 129 0.82 29.58 -36.76
CA LEU A 129 -0.36 29.90 -37.57
C LEU A 129 -0.57 31.41 -37.73
N ILE A 130 -0.28 32.20 -36.69
CA ILE A 130 -0.35 33.68 -36.75
C ILE A 130 0.76 34.24 -37.65
N PHE A 131 1.98 33.69 -37.58
CA PHE A 131 3.09 34.13 -38.43
C PHE A 131 2.86 33.80 -39.93
N PHE A 132 2.21 32.67 -40.25
CA PHE A 132 1.90 32.30 -41.64
C PHE A 132 0.74 33.13 -42.24
N LEU A 133 -0.23 33.54 -41.42
CA LEU A 133 -1.33 34.40 -41.87
C LEU A 133 -0.93 35.88 -41.98
N GLY A 134 0.13 36.32 -41.29
CA GLY A 134 0.63 37.71 -41.34
C GLY A 134 1.59 38.04 -42.49
N ARG A 135 2.05 37.06 -43.27
CA ARG A 135 3.05 37.25 -44.35
C ARG A 135 2.45 37.34 -45.76
N LYS A 136 1.12 37.48 -45.87
CA LYS A 136 0.40 37.44 -47.15
C LYS A 136 -0.08 38.81 -47.69
N ASN A 137 0.50 39.91 -47.21
CA ASN A 137 0.36 41.25 -47.81
C ASN A 137 1.72 41.77 -48.27
#